data_AF-A0A261GAS8-F1
#
_entry.id   AF-A0A261GAS8-F1
#
_cell.length_a   1.000
_cell.length_b   1.000
_cell.length_c   1.000
_cell.angle_alpha   90.00
_cell.angle_beta   90.00
_cell.angle_gamma   90.00
#
_symmetry.space_group_name_H-M   'P 1'
#
loop_
_entity.id
_entity.type
_entity.pdbx_description
1 polymer ?
#
loop_
_entity_poly.entity_id
_entity_poly.type
_entity_poly.pdbx_seq_one_letter_code
_entity_poly.pdbx_strand_id
1 'polypeptide(L)'
;MPRQTTLTGYPTSGGFARFDLRRMGDLVCCYSTMNNITGDGFNSLNLTVPVGWRPPHGELPPVLMRTDRTANEVVLNVDTNNGYKITYYSGISTVNTYHTGFGLWKTHDYL
;
A
#
# COMPACT_ATOMS: atom_id res chain seq x y z
N MET A 1 20.33 -11.66 -4.93
CA MET A 1 20.47 -10.44 -4.09
C MET A 1 19.09 -9.86 -3.82
N PRO A 2 18.82 -9.32 -2.60
CA PRO A 2 17.56 -8.62 -2.32
C PRO A 2 17.40 -7.45 -3.29
N ARG A 3 16.23 -7.32 -3.89
CA ARG A 3 15.88 -6.15 -4.71
C ARG A 3 15.04 -5.21 -3.85
N GLN A 4 15.16 -3.90 -4.07
CA GLN A 4 14.40 -2.86 -3.38
C GLN A 4 13.87 -1.85 -4.39
N THR A 5 12.66 -1.34 -4.16
CA THR A 5 12.10 -0.21 -4.90
C THR A 5 11.22 0.64 -4.00
N THR A 6 10.99 1.90 -4.38
CA THR A 6 10.13 2.84 -3.65
C THR A 6 9.07 3.39 -4.60
N LEU A 7 7.81 3.37 -4.16
CA LEU A 7 6.69 3.98 -4.85
C LEU A 7 6.20 5.17 -4.01
N THR A 8 6.04 6.33 -4.63
CA THR A 8 5.53 7.53 -3.96
C THR A 8 4.38 8.11 -4.77
N GLY A 9 3.22 8.24 -4.12
CA GLY A 9 1.99 8.71 -4.73
C GLY A 9 1.34 9.79 -3.90
N TYR A 10 0.56 10.61 -4.56
CA TYR A 10 -0.14 11.73 -3.94
C TYR A 10 -1.64 11.46 -4.09
N PRO A 11 -2.36 11.22 -2.98
CA PRO A 11 -3.81 11.16 -3.01
C PRO A 11 -4.38 12.45 -3.60
N THR A 12 -5.47 12.35 -4.36
CA THR A 12 -6.23 13.54 -4.83
C THR A 12 -6.74 14.40 -3.68
N SER A 13 -6.89 13.77 -2.52
CA SER A 13 -7.34 14.34 -1.26
C SER A 13 -6.23 15.09 -0.50
N GLY A 14 -5.01 15.16 -1.07
CA GLY A 14 -3.85 15.82 -0.48
C GLY A 14 -2.92 14.85 0.25
N GLY A 15 -1.79 15.39 0.74
CA GLY A 15 -0.80 14.61 1.48
C GLY A 15 0.11 13.76 0.60
N PHE A 16 0.69 12.70 1.17
CA PHE A 16 1.53 11.77 0.42
C PHE A 16 1.40 10.34 0.95
N ALA A 17 1.70 9.38 0.07
CA ALA A 17 1.83 7.97 0.39
C ALA A 17 3.13 7.42 -0.21
N ARG A 18 3.93 6.77 0.62
CA ARG A 18 5.20 6.13 0.26
C ARG A 18 5.16 4.65 0.59
N PHE A 19 5.68 3.82 -0.32
CA PHE A 19 5.76 2.37 -0.18
C PHE A 19 7.17 1.93 -0.53
N ASP A 20 7.90 1.48 0.48
CA ASP A 20 9.21 0.87 0.32
C ASP A 20 9.02 -0.64 0.24
N LEU A 21 9.25 -1.19 -0.96
CA LEU A 21 9.13 -2.61 -1.24
C LEU A 21 10.50 -3.27 -1.20
N ARG A 22 10.62 -4.38 -0.48
CA ARG A 22 11.81 -5.23 -0.45
C ARG A 22 11.47 -6.68 -0.80
N ARG A 23 12.11 -7.23 -1.84
CA ARG A 23 11.88 -8.60 -2.31
C ARG A 23 12.98 -9.52 -1.82
N MET A 24 12.60 -10.62 -1.19
CA MET A 24 13.45 -11.67 -0.64
C MET A 24 12.95 -13.02 -1.18
N GLY A 25 13.50 -13.45 -2.32
CA GLY A 25 12.99 -14.64 -3.02
C GLY A 25 11.63 -14.37 -3.66
N ASP A 26 10.64 -15.19 -3.32
CA ASP A 26 9.22 -15.05 -3.70
C ASP A 26 8.45 -14.13 -2.74
N LEU A 27 9.03 -13.70 -1.62
CA LEU A 27 8.36 -12.85 -0.65
C LEU A 27 8.67 -11.36 -0.89
N VAL A 28 7.65 -10.52 -0.83
CA VAL A 28 7.76 -9.05 -0.81
C VAL A 28 7.30 -8.53 0.54
N CYS A 29 8.16 -7.73 1.15
CA CYS A 29 7.83 -6.90 2.30
C CYS A 29 7.54 -5.48 1.83
N CYS A 30 6.47 -4.91 2.35
CA CYS A 30 6.13 -3.50 2.14
C CYS A 30 6.14 -2.77 3.47
N TYR A 31 6.98 -1.74 3.54
CA TYR A 31 6.85 -0.69 4.55
C TYR A 31 6.16 0.48 3.90
N SER A 32 5.18 1.04 4.60
CA SER A 32 4.34 2.08 4.06
C SER A 32 4.26 3.25 5.01
N THR A 33 4.22 4.46 4.47
CA THR A 33 4.07 5.70 5.22
C THR A 33 3.08 6.59 4.48
N MET A 34 2.04 7.03 5.16
CA MET A 34 1.08 8.01 4.62
C MET A 34 0.92 9.18 5.56
N ASN A 35 0.64 10.35 5.03
CA ASN A 35 0.39 11.55 5.82
C ASN A 35 -0.65 12.43 5.13
N ASN A 36 -1.46 13.14 5.91
CA ASN A 36 -2.47 14.11 5.45
C ASN A 36 -3.43 13.53 4.41
N ILE A 37 -3.93 12.33 4.66
CA ILE A 37 -4.92 11.67 3.81
C ILE A 37 -6.32 12.10 4.24
N THR A 38 -7.11 12.62 3.31
CA THR A 38 -8.54 12.87 3.49
C THR A 38 -9.37 11.93 2.61
N GLY A 39 -10.60 11.65 3.00
CA GLY A 39 -11.50 10.75 2.29
C GLY A 39 -11.92 9.55 3.14
N ASP A 40 -13.23 9.44 3.36
CA ASP A 40 -13.87 8.24 3.88
C ASP A 40 -14.10 7.22 2.76
N GLY A 41 -14.01 5.93 3.09
CA GLY A 41 -14.26 4.86 2.15
C GLY A 41 -13.06 4.45 1.29
N PHE A 42 -13.35 3.96 0.09
CA PHE A 42 -12.35 3.39 -0.82
C PHE A 42 -11.71 4.46 -1.69
N ASN A 43 -10.39 4.56 -1.60
CA ASN A 43 -9.60 5.52 -2.34
C ASN A 43 -8.51 4.79 -3.14
N SER A 44 -8.25 5.26 -4.36
CA SER A 44 -7.17 4.74 -5.20
C SER A 44 -6.00 5.72 -5.21
N LEU A 45 -4.79 5.20 -5.00
CA LEU A 45 -3.58 5.94 -5.30
C LEU A 45 -3.25 5.70 -6.76
N ASN A 46 -2.77 6.73 -7.47
CA ASN A 46 -2.27 6.57 -8.83
C ASN A 46 -0.87 5.93 -8.82
N LEU A 47 -0.77 4.75 -8.20
CA LEU A 47 0.43 3.96 -8.02
C LEU A 47 0.18 2.54 -8.47
N THR A 48 1.08 2.01 -9.28
CA THR A 48 0.99 0.65 -9.79
C THR A 48 2.19 -0.16 -9.31
N VAL A 49 1.94 -1.38 -8.80
CA VAL A 49 3.00 -2.29 -8.38
C VAL A 49 3.76 -2.80 -9.63
N PRO A 50 5.10 -2.67 -9.68
CA PRO A 50 5.89 -3.12 -10.83
C PRO A 50 5.82 -4.63 -11.02
N VAL A 51 5.92 -5.13 -12.26
CA VAL A 51 5.70 -6.54 -12.65
C VAL A 51 6.37 -7.54 -11.69
N GLY A 52 7.67 -7.39 -11.44
CA GLY A 52 8.44 -8.28 -10.56
C GLY A 52 8.14 -8.15 -9.06
N TRP A 53 7.07 -7.46 -8.67
CA TRP A 53 6.67 -7.23 -7.28
C TRP A 53 5.20 -7.53 -7.04
N ARG A 54 4.47 -7.94 -8.08
CA ARG A 54 3.02 -8.11 -8.04
C ARG A 54 2.63 -9.38 -7.26
N PRO A 55 1.60 -9.30 -6.40
CA PRO A 55 0.99 -10.49 -5.82
C PRO A 55 0.29 -11.34 -6.90
N PRO A 56 -0.04 -12.61 -6.62
CA PRO A 56 -0.94 -13.40 -7.44
C PRO A 56 -2.28 -12.71 -7.70
N HIS A 57 -2.84 -12.93 -8.88
CA HIS A 57 -4.14 -12.37 -9.24
C HIS A 57 -5.24 -12.91 -8.31
N GLY A 58 -6.06 -12.02 -7.75
CA GLY A 58 -7.12 -12.39 -6.79
C GLY A 58 -6.66 -12.49 -5.34
N GLU A 59 -5.35 -12.38 -5.05
CA GLU A 59 -4.87 -12.18 -3.69
C GLU A 59 -4.90 -10.70 -3.32
N LEU A 60 -5.48 -10.41 -2.16
CA LEU A 60 -5.50 -9.09 -1.55
C LEU A 60 -4.44 -9.09 -0.46
N PRO A 61 -3.20 -8.64 -0.70
CA PRO A 61 -2.22 -8.58 0.36
C PRO A 61 -2.58 -7.42 1.30
N PRO A 62 -3.04 -7.68 2.53
CA PRO A 62 -3.42 -6.60 3.41
C PRO A 62 -2.13 -5.96 3.93
N VAL A 63 -1.99 -4.65 3.75
CA VAL A 63 -1.06 -3.86 4.56
C VAL A 63 -1.93 -3.16 5.60
N LEU A 64 -1.78 -3.58 6.84
CA LEU A 64 -2.44 -2.91 7.97
C LEU A 64 -1.58 -1.73 8.38
N MET A 65 -2.12 -0.52 8.25
CA MET A 65 -1.53 0.66 8.86
C MET A 65 -2.18 0.91 10.21
N ARG A 66 -1.34 1.15 11.21
CA ARG A 66 -1.77 1.67 12.51
C ARG A 66 -1.37 3.12 12.64
N THR A 67 -2.25 3.92 13.23
CA THR A 67 -1.89 5.26 13.70
C THR A 67 -1.29 5.18 15.10
N ASP A 68 -0.47 6.16 15.44
CA ASP A 68 0.18 6.31 16.74
C ASP A 68 -0.75 6.91 17.82
N ARG A 69 -1.90 7.50 17.47
CA ARG A 69 -2.67 8.36 18.41
C ARG A 69 -4.15 8.04 18.57
N THR A 70 -4.78 7.37 17.61
CA THR A 70 -6.19 6.97 17.66
C THR A 70 -6.29 5.63 16.95
N ALA A 71 -6.91 4.61 17.55
CA ALA A 71 -6.97 3.24 17.03
C ALA A 71 -7.80 3.09 15.73
N ASN A 72 -7.60 3.97 14.77
CA ASN A 72 -8.22 3.96 13.47
C ASN A 72 -7.31 3.19 12.51
N GLU A 73 -7.91 2.26 11.78
CA GLU A 73 -7.19 1.39 10.87
C GLU A 73 -7.31 1.95 9.45
N VAL A 74 -6.17 2.10 8.77
CA VAL A 74 -6.15 2.33 7.34
C VAL A 74 -5.66 1.04 6.70
N VAL A 75 -6.50 0.45 5.86
CA VAL A 75 -6.18 -0.81 5.19
C VAL A 75 -5.71 -0.45 3.79
N LEU A 76 -4.48 -0.78 3.44
CA LEU A 76 -4.07 -0.73 2.04
C LEU A 76 -4.29 -2.09 1.39
N ASN A 77 -4.51 -2.02 0.09
CA ASN A 77 -4.61 -3.18 -0.76
C ASN A 77 -3.90 -2.96 -2.09
N VAL A 78 -3.50 -4.05 -2.74
CA VAL A 78 -3.09 -4.05 -4.14
C VAL A 78 -4.26 -4.61 -4.95
N ASP A 79 -4.93 -3.76 -5.72
CA ASP A 79 -6.03 -4.15 -6.59
C ASP A 79 -5.48 -4.85 -7.84
N THR A 80 -5.46 -6.18 -7.79
CA THR A 80 -4.97 -7.02 -8.88
C THR A 80 -5.84 -6.96 -10.13
N ASN A 81 -7.13 -6.63 -9.98
CA ASN A 81 -8.08 -6.55 -11.09
C ASN A 81 -7.93 -5.22 -11.86
N ASN A 82 -7.53 -4.16 -11.15
CA ASN A 82 -7.32 -2.83 -11.73
C ASN A 82 -5.83 -2.57 -12.04
N GLY A 83 -5.16 -3.55 -12.66
CA GLY A 83 -3.79 -3.40 -13.11
C GLY A 83 -2.75 -3.28 -12.00
N TYR A 84 -3.00 -3.87 -10.83
CA TYR A 84 -2.12 -3.83 -9.65
C TYR A 84 -1.95 -2.43 -9.05
N LYS A 85 -3.04 -1.65 -9.07
CA LYS A 85 -3.06 -0.34 -8.42
C LYS A 85 -3.08 -0.48 -6.91
N ILE A 86 -2.39 0.42 -6.21
CA ILE A 86 -2.48 0.50 -4.76
C ILE A 86 -3.74 1.28 -4.41
N THR A 87 -4.58 0.68 -3.58
CA THR A 87 -5.78 1.30 -3.01
C THR A 87 -5.67 1.34 -1.50
N TYR A 88 -6.46 2.21 -0.89
CA TYR A 88 -6.59 2.26 0.56
C TYR A 88 -8.04 2.48 0.95
N TYR A 89 -8.41 1.87 2.07
CA TYR A 89 -9.68 2.08 2.73
C TYR A 89 -9.41 2.77 4.06
N SER A 90 -10.10 3.90 4.28
CA SER A 90 -10.08 4.64 5.54
C SER A 90 -11.50 4.75 6.07
N GLY A 91 -11.71 4.34 7.32
CA GLY A 91 -12.94 4.63 8.06
C GLY A 91 -13.00 6.08 8.58
N ILE A 92 -12.02 6.91 8.24
CA ILE A 92 -11.82 8.25 8.79
C ILE A 92 -11.85 9.26 7.64
N SER A 93 -12.61 10.34 7.81
CA SER A 93 -12.74 11.40 6.82
C SER A 93 -11.48 12.25 6.65
N THR A 94 -10.70 12.44 7.71
CA THR A 94 -9.46 13.23 7.68
C THR A 94 -8.45 12.68 8.68
N VAL A 95 -7.23 12.42 8.23
CA VAL A 95 -6.12 12.18 9.14
C VAL A 95 -4.92 13.08 8.82
N ASN A 96 -4.62 13.97 9.76
CA ASN A 96 -3.50 14.92 9.68
C ASN A 96 -2.25 14.40 10.41
N THR A 97 -2.10 13.08 10.53
CA THR A 97 -0.97 12.43 11.21
C THR A 97 -0.31 11.39 10.32
N TYR A 98 0.92 11.02 10.67
CA TYR A 98 1.63 9.96 9.99
C TYR A 98 1.02 8.60 10.31
N HIS A 99 0.74 7.83 9.27
CA HIS A 99 0.40 6.42 9.33
C HIS A 99 1.58 5.62 8.85
N THR A 100 1.92 4.58 9.59
CA THR A 100 2.88 3.60 9.12
C THR A 100 2.24 2.22 9.15
N GLY A 101 2.53 1.43 8.12
CA GLY A 101 2.06 0.06 8.05
C GLY A 101 3.12 -0.87 7.48
N PHE A 102 2.91 -2.14 7.77
CA PHE A 102 3.73 -3.22 7.27
C PHE A 102 2.84 -4.30 6.68
N GLY A 103 3.24 -4.83 5.53
CA GLY A 103 2.55 -5.93 4.88
C GLY A 103 3.51 -6.84 4.14
N LEU A 104 3.01 -8.04 3.87
CA LEU A 104 3.77 -9.14 3.30
C LEU A 104 2.92 -9.83 2.24
N TRP A 105 3.54 -10.18 1.12
CA TRP A 105 2.89 -11.03 0.12
C TRP A 105 3.88 -11.85 -0.67
N LYS A 106 3.39 -12.96 -1.21
CA LYS A 106 4.14 -13.73 -2.20
C LYS A 106 4.00 -13.06 -3.56
N THR A 107 5.03 -13.07 -4.37
CA THR A 107 4.95 -12.63 -5.76
C THR A 107 4.48 -13.77 -6.63
N HIS A 108 3.76 -13.44 -7.70
CA HIS A 108 3.61 -14.39 -8.80
C HIS A 108 4.96 -14.58 -9.50
N ASP A 109 5.38 -15.82 -9.71
CA ASP A 109 6.49 -16.12 -10.60
C ASP A 109 5.99 -15.95 -12.03
N TYR A 110 6.37 -14.84 -12.67
CA TYR A 110 6.36 -14.76 -14.12
C TYR A 110 7.55 -15.58 -14.62
N LEU A 111 7.33 -16.90 -14.80
CA LEU A 111 8.14 -17.70 -15.71
C LEU A 111 7.80 -17.30 -17.16
#